data_AF-A0A072NUP8-F1
#
_entry.id   AF-A0A072NUP8-F1
#
_cell.length_a   1.000
_cell.length_b   1.000
_cell.length_c   1.000
_cell.angle_alpha   90.00
_cell.angle_beta   90.00
_cell.angle_gamma   90.00
#
_symmetry.space_group_name_H-M   'P 1'
#
loop_
_entity.id
_entity.type
_entity.pdbx_description
1 polymer ?
#
loop_
_entity_poly.entity_id
_entity_poly.type
_entity_poly.pdbx_seq_one_letter_code
_entity_poly.pdbx_strand_id
1 'polypeptide(L)'
;MSLTKPAALFSVLALLSKVQAHGHVTGVVAGGEWYSGYIPSFVFQKPPPVVAGWTTNDVLDNGFVSDYNSPDIICHKGASPGGAYIQVAAGSSVELQWTDWPESHHGPVMDFLAACGDDCATVDKTQLLFNKIDEAGLIEYIDSPGRWASDELIANNNSWTVTIPSNIAPGKYVLRHDTIALHSAFDVGGSQAYPQCFNLEITGSGSNTLSTGTLGTDLYNDEDPGIHLSIYYPKLTSYVIPGPPLIDGFSDTQPAPSSSITSQASTSASTTKAWGIDITTSVTAPTQVVSNSAIASSSTTGQPSKPETSAPSEPATSQAPPPSPPANTDRPEGGNGGNGGNPNNGGNPGPGAGQPTSPVSFTSTVTGRIGKPTKFTCYIDED
;
A
#
# COMPACT_ATOMS: atom_id res chain seq x y z
N MET A 1 -40.62 12.37 64.64
CA MET A 1 -40.30 12.75 63.25
C MET A 1 -38.86 13.23 63.23
N SER A 2 -37.94 12.41 62.73
CA SER A 2 -36.53 12.80 62.55
C SER A 2 -36.15 12.43 61.13
N LEU A 3 -35.83 13.43 60.31
CA LEU A 3 -35.59 13.29 58.87
C LEU A 3 -34.20 12.70 58.60
N THR A 4 -34.16 11.53 57.99
CA THR A 4 -32.98 10.96 57.34
C THR A 4 -32.73 11.63 55.99
N LYS A 5 -31.56 12.25 55.80
CA LYS A 5 -31.09 12.74 54.49
C LYS A 5 -30.38 11.60 53.75
N PRO A 6 -30.72 11.28 52.49
CA PRO A 6 -29.91 10.39 51.67
C PRO A 6 -28.76 11.20 51.05
N ALA A 7 -27.53 10.76 51.30
CA ALA A 7 -26.36 11.23 50.57
C ALA A 7 -26.35 10.54 49.19
N ALA A 8 -26.59 11.30 48.13
CA ALA A 8 -26.40 10.83 46.77
C ALA A 8 -24.90 10.86 46.45
N LEU A 9 -24.27 9.69 46.37
CA LEU A 9 -22.96 9.53 45.72
C LEU A 9 -23.16 9.61 44.21
N PHE A 10 -22.70 10.71 43.59
CA PHE A 10 -22.51 10.77 42.15
C PHE A 10 -21.17 10.12 41.80
N SER A 11 -21.20 8.90 41.29
CA SER A 11 -20.04 8.26 40.66
C SER A 11 -19.85 8.86 39.26
N VAL A 12 -18.85 9.72 39.10
CA VAL A 12 -18.43 10.23 37.78
C VAL A 12 -17.62 9.12 37.10
N LEU A 13 -18.22 8.48 36.10
CA LEU A 13 -17.54 7.52 35.23
C LEU A 13 -16.72 8.31 34.20
N ALA A 14 -15.42 8.45 34.43
CA ALA A 14 -14.51 9.05 33.46
C ALA A 14 -14.32 8.07 32.28
N LEU A 15 -15.03 8.31 31.19
CA LEU A 15 -14.74 7.69 29.89
C LEU A 15 -13.43 8.26 29.37
N LEU A 16 -12.34 7.51 29.51
CA LEU A 16 -11.07 7.83 28.86
C LEU A 16 -11.23 7.55 27.36
N SER A 17 -11.58 8.58 26.59
CA SER A 17 -11.46 8.52 25.13
C SER A 17 -10.00 8.33 24.78
N LYS A 18 -9.63 7.12 24.32
CA LYS A 18 -8.31 6.88 23.74
C LYS A 18 -8.30 7.57 22.38
N VAL A 19 -7.81 8.81 22.34
CA VAL A 19 -7.50 9.45 21.06
C VAL A 19 -6.18 8.85 20.59
N GLN A 20 -6.28 7.83 19.73
CA GLN A 20 -5.12 7.34 19.01
C GLN A 20 -4.81 8.38 17.93
N ALA A 21 -3.73 9.12 18.12
CA ALA A 21 -3.39 10.23 17.22
C ALA A 21 -2.68 9.77 15.93
N HIS A 22 -2.28 8.50 15.83
CA HIS A 22 -1.47 8.00 14.71
C HIS A 22 -1.70 6.49 14.49
N GLY A 23 -1.43 5.98 13.29
CA GLY A 23 -1.73 4.61 12.90
C GLY A 23 -0.64 3.88 12.11
N HIS A 24 -0.84 2.58 11.90
CA HIS A 24 -0.02 1.72 11.06
C HIS A 24 -0.91 0.71 10.30
N VAL A 25 -0.37 0.07 9.26
CA VAL A 25 -1.08 -1.00 8.55
C VAL A 25 -1.00 -2.30 9.37
N THR A 26 -2.15 -2.77 9.82
CA THR A 26 -2.29 -4.01 10.59
C THR A 26 -2.12 -5.26 9.73
N GLY A 27 -2.45 -5.16 8.44
CA GLY A 27 -2.23 -6.22 7.49
C GLY A 27 -2.86 -5.94 6.13
N VAL A 28 -2.75 -6.96 5.28
CA VAL A 28 -3.06 -6.86 3.86
C VAL A 28 -3.91 -8.04 3.44
N VAL A 29 -4.99 -7.80 2.71
CA VAL A 29 -5.78 -8.82 2.03
C VAL A 29 -5.39 -8.87 0.56
N ALA A 30 -4.91 -10.02 0.09
CA ALA A 30 -4.59 -10.26 -1.32
C ALA A 30 -5.10 -11.64 -1.73
N GLY A 31 -5.80 -11.75 -2.86
CA GLY A 31 -6.35 -13.04 -3.32
C GLY A 31 -7.37 -13.68 -2.37
N GLY A 32 -7.94 -12.91 -1.43
CA GLY A 32 -8.83 -13.43 -0.38
C GLY A 32 -8.09 -14.01 0.84
N GLU A 33 -6.75 -13.94 0.87
CA GLU A 33 -5.94 -14.34 2.02
C GLU A 33 -5.48 -13.13 2.82
N TRP A 34 -5.40 -13.30 4.15
CA TRP A 34 -4.91 -12.28 5.07
C TRP A 34 -3.42 -12.48 5.36
N TYR A 35 -2.67 -11.38 5.25
CA TYR A 35 -1.25 -11.29 5.56
C TYR A 35 -1.05 -10.28 6.67
N SER A 36 -0.47 -10.68 7.79
CA SER A 36 -0.15 -9.75 8.87
C SER A 36 0.85 -8.70 8.39
N GLY A 37 0.58 -7.44 8.73
CA GLY A 37 1.57 -6.37 8.67
C GLY A 37 2.60 -6.52 9.79
N TYR A 38 3.55 -5.58 9.85
CA TYR A 38 4.43 -5.46 11.00
C TYR A 38 3.72 -4.68 12.11
N ILE A 39 3.36 -5.36 13.19
CA ILE A 39 2.73 -4.71 14.33
C ILE A 39 3.83 -4.24 15.28
N PRO A 40 3.86 -2.97 15.72
CA PRO A 40 4.93 -2.46 16.59
C PRO A 40 5.17 -3.29 17.86
N SER A 41 4.12 -3.93 18.40
CA SER A 41 4.25 -4.83 19.56
C SER A 41 5.12 -6.07 19.32
N PHE A 42 5.45 -6.42 18.07
CA PHE A 42 6.31 -7.55 17.72
C PHE A 42 7.72 -7.41 18.28
N VAL A 43 8.21 -6.19 18.56
CA VAL A 43 9.52 -5.98 19.21
C VAL A 43 9.63 -6.66 20.58
N PHE A 44 8.50 -6.95 21.23
CA PHE A 44 8.46 -7.58 22.55
C PHE A 44 8.34 -9.10 22.49
N GLN A 45 8.18 -9.69 21.30
CA GLN A 45 8.04 -11.13 21.10
C GLN A 45 9.40 -11.82 20.87
N LYS A 46 9.51 -13.09 21.28
CA LYS A 46 10.75 -13.88 21.16
C LYS A 46 10.45 -15.34 20.74
N PRO A 47 10.77 -15.75 19.50
CA PRO A 47 11.20 -14.90 18.37
C PRO A 47 10.06 -13.99 17.88
N PRO A 48 10.36 -12.84 17.25
CA PRO A 48 9.32 -12.04 16.60
C PRO A 48 8.71 -12.80 15.40
N PRO A 49 7.42 -12.60 15.08
CA PRO A 49 6.79 -13.19 13.91
C PRO A 49 7.49 -12.78 12.61
N VAL A 50 7.61 -13.72 11.68
CA VAL A 50 8.11 -13.44 10.31
C VAL A 50 6.93 -13.05 9.45
N VAL A 51 6.92 -11.80 8.95
CA VAL A 51 5.84 -11.22 8.16
C VAL A 51 6.38 -10.55 6.90
N ALA A 52 5.48 -10.25 5.96
CA ALA A 52 5.82 -9.58 4.70
C ALA A 52 5.97 -8.06 4.87
N GLY A 53 5.31 -7.49 5.89
CA GLY A 53 5.53 -6.10 6.29
C GLY A 53 6.95 -5.88 6.82
N TRP A 54 7.55 -4.78 6.40
CA TRP A 54 8.90 -4.40 6.82
C TRP A 54 8.92 -4.05 8.31
N THR A 55 9.98 -4.45 9.01
CA THR A 55 10.08 -4.22 10.45
C THR A 55 10.37 -2.75 10.72
N THR A 56 9.68 -2.13 11.67
CA THR A 56 9.90 -0.73 12.09
C THR A 56 10.04 -0.65 13.60
N ASN A 57 11.11 -1.25 14.14
CA ASN A 57 11.28 -1.46 15.59
C ASN A 57 11.29 -0.16 16.40
N ASP A 58 11.66 0.94 15.76
CA ASP A 58 11.79 2.24 16.39
C ASP A 58 10.47 3.04 16.40
N VAL A 59 9.38 2.49 15.83
CA VAL A 59 8.08 3.16 15.62
C VAL A 59 7.01 2.58 16.55
N LEU A 60 7.25 2.67 17.85
CA LEU A 60 6.29 2.19 18.87
C LEU A 60 5.17 3.20 19.17
N ASP A 61 5.36 4.44 18.73
CA ASP A 61 4.45 5.57 18.87
C ASP A 61 3.42 5.68 17.75
N ASN A 62 3.46 4.77 16.76
CA ASN A 62 2.77 4.88 15.47
C ASN A 62 3.12 6.17 14.72
N GLY A 63 4.28 6.78 14.99
CA GLY A 63 4.62 8.11 14.50
C GLY A 63 4.88 8.18 12.99
N PHE A 64 5.39 9.33 12.55
CA PHE A 64 5.60 9.68 11.15
C PHE A 64 7.08 9.93 10.82
N VAL A 65 7.36 10.14 9.53
CA VAL A 65 8.61 10.71 9.01
C VAL A 65 8.32 12.12 8.47
N SER A 66 9.12 13.09 8.86
CA SER A 66 9.03 14.49 8.38
C SER A 66 10.33 15.00 7.76
N ASP A 67 11.41 14.20 7.81
CA ASP A 67 12.66 14.47 7.08
C ASP A 67 12.66 13.61 5.82
N TYR A 68 12.34 14.21 4.68
CA TYR A 68 12.23 13.50 3.40
C TYR A 68 13.56 13.21 2.73
N ASN A 69 14.67 13.73 3.24
CA ASN A 69 16.00 13.39 2.75
C ASN A 69 16.61 12.19 3.52
N SER A 70 16.00 11.77 4.62
CA SER A 70 16.47 10.64 5.44
C SER A 70 16.11 9.29 4.80
N PRO A 71 16.96 8.25 4.92
CA PRO A 71 16.61 6.86 4.57
C PRO A 71 15.34 6.32 5.27
N ASP A 72 14.85 7.01 6.30
CA ASP A 72 13.60 6.67 6.97
C ASP A 72 12.38 6.90 6.08
N ILE A 73 12.41 7.81 5.10
CA ILE A 73 11.25 8.06 4.21
C ILE A 73 10.95 6.87 3.28
N ILE A 74 11.93 5.99 3.09
CA ILE A 74 11.86 4.85 2.18
C ILE A 74 10.76 3.88 2.64
N CYS A 75 10.86 3.40 3.88
CA CYS A 75 9.97 2.37 4.45
C CYS A 75 9.67 2.59 5.94
N HIS A 76 9.81 3.83 6.43
CA HIS A 76 9.74 4.27 7.84
C HIS A 76 11.07 4.12 8.61
N LYS A 77 11.06 4.67 9.84
CA LYS A 77 12.21 4.79 10.76
C LYS A 77 12.77 3.43 11.12
N GLY A 78 14.07 3.29 10.94
CA GLY A 78 14.78 2.04 11.26
C GLY A 78 14.31 0.84 10.45
N ALA A 79 13.61 1.07 9.32
CA ALA A 79 12.97 -0.01 8.61
C ALA A 79 13.97 -1.03 8.05
N SER A 80 13.67 -2.32 8.21
CA SER A 80 14.40 -3.44 7.62
C SER A 80 13.47 -4.39 6.86
N PRO A 81 13.93 -5.05 5.79
CA PRO A 81 13.05 -5.86 4.94
C PRO A 81 12.27 -6.95 5.69
N GLY A 82 11.02 -7.17 5.25
CA GLY A 82 10.21 -8.29 5.72
C GLY A 82 10.82 -9.64 5.36
N GLY A 83 10.46 -10.69 6.10
CA GLY A 83 10.99 -12.05 5.89
C GLY A 83 10.03 -13.01 5.17
N ALA A 84 8.81 -12.55 4.86
CA ALA A 84 7.82 -13.29 4.08
C ALA A 84 7.36 -12.48 2.86
N TYR A 85 6.47 -13.05 2.05
CA TYR A 85 5.94 -12.46 0.83
C TYR A 85 4.42 -12.55 0.80
N ILE A 86 3.77 -11.50 0.28
CA ILE A 86 2.37 -11.52 -0.12
C ILE A 86 2.30 -12.01 -1.55
N GLN A 87 1.60 -13.12 -1.78
CA GLN A 87 1.40 -13.66 -3.12
C GLN A 87 0.29 -12.90 -3.82
N VAL A 88 0.57 -12.35 -5.01
CA VAL A 88 -0.42 -11.55 -5.74
C VAL A 88 -0.31 -11.79 -7.24
N ALA A 89 -1.44 -11.74 -7.95
CA ALA A 89 -1.45 -11.79 -9.40
C ALA A 89 -1.40 -10.37 -9.98
N ALA A 90 -0.64 -10.17 -11.06
CA ALA A 90 -0.73 -8.96 -11.87
C ALA A 90 -2.19 -8.70 -12.27
N GLY A 91 -2.65 -7.46 -12.15
CA GLY A 91 -4.04 -7.05 -12.39
C GLY A 91 -5.01 -7.31 -11.24
N SER A 92 -4.58 -7.97 -10.16
CA SER A 92 -5.42 -8.18 -8.97
C SER A 92 -5.25 -7.05 -7.95
N SER A 93 -6.25 -6.90 -7.07
CA SER A 93 -6.25 -5.88 -6.02
C SER A 93 -5.64 -6.39 -4.71
N VAL A 94 -5.03 -5.46 -4.00
CA VAL A 94 -4.45 -5.62 -2.66
C VAL A 94 -5.12 -4.59 -1.75
N GLU A 95 -5.71 -5.03 -0.65
CA GLU A 95 -6.35 -4.15 0.32
C GLU A 95 -5.46 -4.03 1.57
N LEU A 96 -5.04 -2.81 1.90
CA LEU A 96 -4.25 -2.51 3.08
C LEU A 96 -5.17 -1.99 4.20
N GLN A 97 -5.12 -2.64 5.36
CA GLN A 97 -5.99 -2.33 6.50
C GLN A 97 -5.20 -1.64 7.60
N TRP A 98 -5.56 -0.41 7.89
CA TRP A 98 -4.97 0.42 8.93
C TRP A 98 -5.63 0.18 10.28
N THR A 99 -4.92 0.53 11.34
CA THR A 99 -5.57 0.92 12.60
C THR A 99 -6.47 2.14 12.37
N ASP A 100 -7.30 2.49 13.36
CA ASP A 100 -8.11 3.71 13.29
C ASP A 100 -7.27 4.94 12.90
N TRP A 101 -7.63 5.56 11.76
CA TRP A 101 -6.96 6.75 11.27
C TRP A 101 -7.64 8.02 11.83
N PRO A 102 -6.89 9.01 12.32
CA PRO A 102 -7.50 10.22 12.86
C PRO A 102 -8.16 11.05 11.76
N GLU A 103 -9.41 11.46 11.97
CA GLU A 103 -10.15 12.31 11.03
C GLU A 103 -9.40 13.62 10.72
N SER A 104 -8.67 14.19 11.69
CA SER A 104 -7.90 15.42 11.46
C SER A 104 -6.72 15.25 10.50
N HIS A 105 -6.27 14.02 10.24
CA HIS A 105 -5.11 13.71 9.41
C HIS A 105 -5.50 13.61 7.92
N HIS A 106 -6.08 14.69 7.43
CA HIS A 106 -6.41 14.88 6.02
C HIS A 106 -5.15 14.87 5.16
N GLY A 107 -5.20 14.15 4.03
CA GLY A 107 -4.07 14.11 3.10
C GLY A 107 -4.20 13.07 1.99
N PRO A 108 -3.20 13.01 1.10
CA PRO A 108 -3.16 12.03 0.03
C PRO A 108 -2.88 10.62 0.54
N VAL A 109 -3.21 9.64 -0.31
CA VAL A 109 -2.79 8.25 -0.21
C VAL A 109 -2.16 7.87 -1.55
N MET A 110 -0.98 7.24 -1.51
CA MET A 110 -0.20 6.90 -2.70
C MET A 110 0.44 5.52 -2.53
N ASP A 111 0.57 4.81 -3.64
CA ASP A 111 1.17 3.49 -3.66
C ASP A 111 2.26 3.41 -4.72
N PHE A 112 3.37 2.75 -4.37
CA PHE A 112 4.54 2.62 -5.22
C PHE A 112 5.02 1.17 -5.26
N LEU A 113 5.57 0.77 -6.40
CA LEU A 113 6.31 -0.48 -6.54
C LEU A 113 7.79 -0.21 -6.87
N ALA A 114 8.67 -0.98 -6.24
CA ALA A 114 10.09 -1.05 -6.59
C ALA A 114 10.51 -2.51 -6.76
N ALA A 115 11.26 -2.83 -7.83
CA ALA A 115 11.77 -4.18 -8.04
C ALA A 115 12.91 -4.49 -7.05
N CYS A 116 12.90 -5.70 -6.46
CA CYS A 116 13.92 -6.12 -5.50
C CYS A 116 15.14 -6.81 -6.14
N GLY A 117 15.06 -7.15 -7.43
CA GLY A 117 15.94 -8.14 -8.03
C GLY A 117 15.59 -9.55 -7.54
N ASP A 118 16.57 -10.28 -7.00
CA ASP A 118 16.41 -11.69 -6.64
C ASP A 118 15.64 -11.93 -5.32
N ASP A 119 15.79 -11.03 -4.33
CA ASP A 119 15.18 -11.19 -3.01
C ASP A 119 14.98 -9.86 -2.28
N CYS A 120 13.73 -9.52 -1.99
CA CYS A 120 13.37 -8.38 -1.16
C CYS A 120 13.88 -8.53 0.28
N ALA A 121 14.01 -9.74 0.83
CA ALA A 121 14.44 -9.94 2.21
C ALA A 121 15.89 -9.49 2.47
N THR A 122 16.68 -9.32 1.42
CA THR A 122 18.08 -8.86 1.48
C THR A 122 18.34 -7.59 0.68
N VAL A 123 17.30 -6.93 0.17
CA VAL A 123 17.47 -5.75 -0.68
C VAL A 123 18.00 -4.57 0.14
N ASP A 124 18.97 -3.84 -0.43
CA ASP A 124 19.35 -2.54 0.11
C ASP A 124 18.26 -1.53 -0.22
N LYS A 125 17.51 -1.12 0.80
CA LYS A 125 16.38 -0.20 0.65
C LYS A 125 16.77 1.13 0.00
N THR A 126 18.02 1.56 0.15
CA THR A 126 18.53 2.82 -0.42
C THR A 126 18.71 2.77 -1.93
N GLN A 127 18.67 1.58 -2.52
CA GLN A 127 18.81 1.36 -3.97
C GLN A 127 17.46 1.09 -4.65
N LEU A 128 16.36 1.06 -3.90
CA LEU A 128 15.03 0.82 -4.46
C LEU A 128 14.58 2.01 -5.33
N LEU A 129 14.16 1.70 -6.55
CA LEU A 129 13.61 2.65 -7.51
C LEU A 129 12.09 2.52 -7.53
N PHE A 130 11.41 3.45 -6.86
CA PHE A 130 9.96 3.46 -6.71
C PHE A 130 9.28 4.06 -7.94
N ASN A 131 8.22 3.38 -8.36
CA ASN A 131 7.31 3.79 -9.43
C ASN A 131 5.92 3.92 -8.84
N LYS A 132 5.30 5.10 -8.96
CA LYS A 132 3.97 5.36 -8.43
C LYS A 132 2.92 4.61 -9.27
N ILE A 133 2.12 3.75 -8.63
CA ILE A 133 1.11 2.90 -9.28
C ILE A 133 -0.34 3.30 -8.97
N ASP A 134 -0.56 4.03 -7.88
CA ASP A 134 -1.85 4.63 -7.53
C ASP A 134 -1.64 5.93 -6.75
N GLU A 135 -2.57 6.86 -6.91
CA GLU A 135 -2.61 8.10 -6.13
C GLU A 135 -4.02 8.69 -6.03
N ALA A 136 -4.32 9.19 -4.84
CA ALA A 136 -5.47 10.04 -4.59
C ALA A 136 -5.07 11.17 -3.62
N GLY A 137 -5.58 12.37 -3.89
CA GLY A 137 -5.30 13.57 -3.10
C GLY A 137 -6.58 14.20 -2.56
N LEU A 138 -6.72 15.51 -2.77
CA LEU A 138 -7.97 16.23 -2.52
C LEU A 138 -9.08 15.76 -3.47
N ILE A 139 -10.17 15.21 -2.91
CA ILE A 139 -11.34 14.71 -3.65
C ILE A 139 -12.29 15.86 -3.98
N GLU A 140 -12.60 16.68 -2.97
CA GLU A 140 -13.46 17.85 -3.11
C GLU A 140 -13.14 18.87 -2.02
N TYR A 141 -13.30 20.16 -2.35
CA TYR A 141 -13.19 21.24 -1.36
C TYR A 141 -14.51 22.01 -1.33
N ILE A 142 -15.49 21.46 -0.62
CA ILE A 142 -16.76 22.16 -0.36
C ILE A 142 -16.52 23.15 0.78
N ASP A 143 -16.16 22.61 1.94
CA ASP A 143 -15.78 23.33 3.16
C ASP A 143 -14.32 23.04 3.52
N SER A 144 -13.71 23.91 4.34
CA SER A 144 -12.37 23.69 4.89
C SER A 144 -12.40 22.55 5.92
N PRO A 145 -11.43 21.61 5.92
CA PRO A 145 -10.21 21.53 5.10
C PRO A 145 -10.34 20.75 3.78
N GLY A 146 -11.56 20.43 3.35
CA GLY A 146 -11.86 19.59 2.20
C GLY A 146 -12.03 18.12 2.58
N ARG A 147 -12.37 17.29 1.60
CA ARG A 147 -12.43 15.83 1.70
C ARG A 147 -11.30 15.23 0.86
N TRP A 148 -10.55 14.33 1.45
CA TRP A 148 -9.26 13.82 0.99
C TRP A 148 -9.28 12.29 0.84
N ALA A 149 -8.22 11.75 0.24
CA ALA A 149 -8.03 10.31 0.14
C ALA A 149 -8.01 9.61 1.50
N SER A 150 -7.44 10.24 2.54
CA SER A 150 -7.49 9.68 3.89
C SER A 150 -8.91 9.63 4.49
N ASP A 151 -9.81 10.51 4.07
CA ASP A 151 -11.23 10.44 4.47
C ASP A 151 -11.95 9.26 3.80
N GLU A 152 -11.60 8.97 2.54
CA GLU A 152 -12.08 7.76 1.84
C GLU A 152 -11.54 6.48 2.49
N LEU A 153 -10.27 6.49 2.93
CA LEU A 153 -9.67 5.40 3.71
C LEU A 153 -10.46 5.15 5.00
N ILE A 154 -10.76 6.20 5.77
CA ILE A 154 -11.58 6.10 6.99
C ILE A 154 -12.97 5.55 6.66
N ALA A 155 -13.64 6.11 5.65
CA ALA A 155 -14.98 5.71 5.24
C ALA A 155 -15.05 4.25 4.76
N ASN A 156 -13.95 3.73 4.21
CA ASN A 156 -13.80 2.33 3.83
C ASN A 156 -13.28 1.47 5.00
N ASN A 157 -13.70 1.80 6.22
CA ASN A 157 -13.39 1.04 7.43
C ASN A 157 -11.87 0.94 7.72
N ASN A 158 -11.18 2.08 7.56
CA ASN A 158 -9.72 2.23 7.65
C ASN A 158 -8.96 1.33 6.66
N SER A 159 -9.40 1.26 5.41
CA SER A 159 -8.73 0.44 4.39
C SER A 159 -8.58 1.14 3.05
N TRP A 160 -7.47 0.83 2.36
CA TRP A 160 -7.15 1.33 1.03
C TRP A 160 -6.93 0.16 0.07
N THR A 161 -7.52 0.21 -1.12
CA THR A 161 -7.35 -0.83 -2.13
C THR A 161 -6.54 -0.30 -3.30
N VAL A 162 -5.40 -0.94 -3.55
CA VAL A 162 -4.55 -0.68 -4.71
C VAL A 162 -4.66 -1.84 -5.70
N THR A 163 -4.67 -1.54 -7.00
CA THR A 163 -4.61 -2.57 -8.04
C THR A 163 -3.17 -2.76 -8.49
N ILE A 164 -2.67 -3.99 -8.44
CA ILE A 164 -1.37 -4.30 -8.99
C ILE A 164 -1.46 -4.19 -10.52
N PRO A 165 -0.61 -3.38 -11.15
CA PRO A 165 -0.37 -3.39 -12.59
C PRO A 165 -0.59 -4.72 -13.33
N SER A 166 -1.42 -4.75 -14.36
CA SER A 166 -1.67 -5.97 -15.17
C SER A 166 -0.50 -6.33 -16.09
N ASN A 167 0.27 -5.34 -16.56
CA ASN A 167 1.40 -5.55 -17.48
C ASN A 167 2.77 -5.73 -16.76
N ILE A 168 2.80 -5.70 -15.43
CA ILE A 168 4.04 -5.89 -14.66
C ILE A 168 4.59 -7.30 -14.86
N ALA A 169 5.91 -7.39 -14.98
CA ALA A 169 6.59 -8.66 -15.06
C ALA A 169 6.40 -9.45 -13.75
N PRO A 170 6.28 -10.79 -13.82
CA PRO A 170 6.34 -11.59 -12.60
C PRO A 170 7.70 -11.41 -11.92
N GLY A 171 7.71 -11.38 -10.59
CA GLY A 171 8.92 -11.13 -9.82
C GLY A 171 8.65 -10.65 -8.41
N LYS A 172 9.71 -10.22 -7.73
CA LYS A 172 9.68 -9.76 -6.34
C LYS A 172 9.79 -8.25 -6.28
N TYR A 173 8.87 -7.65 -5.55
CA TYR A 173 8.70 -6.20 -5.48
C TYR A 173 8.47 -5.74 -4.05
N VAL A 174 8.92 -4.54 -3.72
CA VAL A 174 8.47 -3.81 -2.53
C VAL A 174 7.25 -2.99 -2.93
N LEU A 175 6.11 -3.23 -2.28
CA LEU A 175 5.00 -2.28 -2.24
C LEU A 175 5.26 -1.30 -1.10
N ARG A 176 5.37 -0.01 -1.45
CA ARG A 176 5.39 1.10 -0.49
C ARG A 176 4.03 1.79 -0.58
N HIS A 177 3.23 1.62 0.46
CA HIS A 177 1.97 2.34 0.67
C HIS A 177 2.25 3.53 1.59
N ASP A 178 1.75 4.71 1.27
CA ASP A 178 2.03 5.92 2.04
C ASP A 178 0.81 6.83 2.11
N THR A 179 0.62 7.45 3.27
CA THR A 179 -0.29 8.59 3.44
C THR A 179 0.48 9.72 4.09
N ILE A 180 0.22 10.95 3.65
CA ILE A 180 0.89 12.14 4.20
C ILE A 180 -0.17 13.00 4.89
N ALA A 181 -0.12 13.11 6.21
CA ALA A 181 -1.03 14.00 6.94
C ALA A 181 -0.61 15.47 6.77
N LEU A 182 -1.55 16.31 6.35
CA LEU A 182 -1.31 17.72 6.00
C LEU A 182 -1.86 18.72 7.03
N HIS A 183 -2.34 18.23 8.17
CA HIS A 183 -3.00 19.07 9.18
C HIS A 183 -2.09 20.16 9.77
N SER A 184 -0.77 19.98 9.69
CA SER A 184 0.26 20.95 10.10
C SER A 184 1.19 21.36 8.94
N ALA A 185 0.84 21.03 7.69
CA ALA A 185 1.69 21.25 6.51
C ALA A 185 1.86 22.73 6.10
N PHE A 186 1.24 23.67 6.82
CA PHE A 186 1.42 25.10 6.58
C PHE A 186 2.78 25.62 7.05
N ASP A 187 3.49 24.85 7.87
CA ASP A 187 4.88 25.08 8.24
C ASP A 187 5.78 24.11 7.47
N VAL A 188 6.95 24.58 7.03
CA VAL A 188 7.99 23.71 6.44
C VAL A 188 8.37 22.60 7.43
N GLY A 189 8.37 21.35 6.96
CA GLY A 189 8.59 20.17 7.80
C GLY A 189 7.39 19.78 8.68
N GLY A 190 6.24 20.45 8.53
CA GLY A 190 5.01 20.16 9.28
C GLY A 190 4.15 19.04 8.68
N SER A 191 4.38 18.64 7.43
CA SER A 191 3.76 17.45 6.82
C SER A 191 4.31 16.17 7.43
N GLN A 192 3.49 15.13 7.52
CA GLN A 192 3.83 13.89 8.20
C GLN A 192 3.59 12.69 7.31
N ALA A 193 4.63 12.03 6.83
CA ALA A 193 4.51 10.81 6.01
C ALA A 193 4.45 9.54 6.86
N TYR A 194 3.69 8.55 6.41
CA TYR A 194 3.48 7.27 7.08
C TYR A 194 3.73 6.10 6.12
N PRO A 195 4.96 5.96 5.58
CA PRO A 195 5.27 4.89 4.65
C PRO A 195 5.20 3.52 5.33
N GLN A 196 4.57 2.56 4.68
CA GLN A 196 4.45 1.16 5.09
C GLN A 196 4.88 0.27 3.92
N CYS A 197 5.93 -0.52 4.12
CA CYS A 197 6.50 -1.37 3.07
C CYS A 197 6.16 -2.84 3.25
N PHE A 198 5.91 -3.52 2.13
CA PHE A 198 5.58 -4.95 2.07
C PHE A 198 6.33 -5.62 0.94
N ASN A 199 6.80 -6.84 1.18
CA ASN A 199 7.34 -7.69 0.12
C ASN A 199 6.18 -8.37 -0.62
N LEU A 200 6.13 -8.19 -1.94
CA LEU A 200 5.21 -8.88 -2.84
C LEU A 200 5.98 -9.88 -3.71
N GLU A 201 5.37 -11.03 -3.96
CA GLU A 201 5.75 -11.93 -5.05
C GLU A 201 4.60 -11.91 -6.07
N ILE A 202 4.87 -11.27 -7.20
CA ILE A 202 3.89 -11.02 -8.24
C ILE A 202 3.98 -12.12 -9.30
N THR A 203 2.84 -12.76 -9.58
CA THR A 203 2.69 -13.72 -10.67
C THR A 203 2.00 -13.07 -11.87
N GLY A 204 2.19 -13.60 -13.08
CA GLY A 204 1.55 -13.07 -14.28
C GLY A 204 2.37 -13.32 -15.53
N SER A 205 2.00 -12.63 -16.61
CA SER A 205 2.64 -12.73 -17.93
C SER A 205 3.04 -11.37 -18.49
N GLY A 206 3.02 -10.32 -17.68
CA GLY A 206 3.46 -9.00 -18.08
C GLY A 206 4.97 -8.95 -18.36
N SER A 207 5.43 -7.82 -18.87
CA SER A 207 6.83 -7.64 -19.29
C SER A 207 7.47 -6.36 -18.75
N ASN A 208 6.71 -5.50 -18.05
CA ASN A 208 7.28 -4.30 -17.45
C ASN A 208 8.04 -4.67 -16.16
N THR A 209 9.36 -4.58 -16.19
CA THR A 209 10.23 -4.95 -15.06
C THR A 209 10.41 -3.84 -14.02
N LEU A 210 9.88 -2.62 -14.27
CA LEU A 210 10.15 -1.42 -13.46
C LEU A 210 11.65 -1.14 -13.31
N SER A 211 12.41 -1.22 -14.41
CA SER A 211 13.87 -1.03 -14.42
C SER A 211 14.33 0.43 -14.19
N THR A 212 13.40 1.38 -14.19
CA THR A 212 13.61 2.80 -13.88
C THR A 212 12.69 3.18 -12.73
N GLY A 213 12.94 4.31 -12.08
CA GLY A 213 12.08 4.85 -11.04
C GLY A 213 12.79 5.95 -10.27
N THR A 214 12.22 6.34 -9.14
CA THR A 214 12.75 7.39 -8.26
C THR A 214 13.27 6.77 -6.97
N LEU A 215 14.46 7.16 -6.52
CA LEU A 215 14.97 6.73 -5.22
C LEU A 215 14.04 7.19 -4.10
N GLY A 216 13.91 6.41 -3.04
CA GLY A 216 12.99 6.75 -1.94
C GLY A 216 13.26 8.13 -1.32
N THR A 217 14.53 8.53 -1.19
CA THR A 217 14.95 9.85 -0.69
C THR A 217 14.75 10.99 -1.67
N ASP A 218 14.41 10.67 -2.93
CA ASP A 218 14.15 11.65 -3.99
C ASP A 218 12.65 11.71 -4.31
N LEU A 219 11.80 10.99 -3.56
CA LEU A 219 10.35 10.97 -3.76
C LEU A 219 9.72 12.32 -3.43
N TYR A 220 10.14 12.98 -2.37
CA TYR A 220 9.49 14.20 -1.87
C TYR A 220 10.52 15.26 -1.53
N ASN A 221 10.11 16.52 -1.67
CA ASN A 221 10.83 17.67 -1.14
C ASN A 221 9.96 18.42 -0.12
N ASP A 222 10.57 18.93 0.94
CA ASP A 222 9.86 19.67 2.00
C ASP A 222 9.14 20.93 1.49
N GLU A 223 9.55 21.46 0.33
CA GLU A 223 8.95 22.64 -0.31
C GLU A 223 8.05 22.28 -1.51
N ASP A 224 7.79 20.99 -1.77
CA ASP A 224 6.86 20.59 -2.82
C ASP A 224 5.48 21.22 -2.55
N PRO A 225 4.75 21.67 -3.58
CA PRO A 225 3.45 22.35 -3.41
C PRO A 225 2.35 21.46 -2.81
N GLY A 226 2.55 20.13 -2.85
CA GLY A 226 1.70 19.13 -2.18
C GLY A 226 2.11 18.79 -0.76
N ILE A 227 3.26 19.29 -0.31
CA ILE A 227 3.90 19.01 0.99
C ILE A 227 3.84 20.24 1.90
N HIS A 228 4.23 21.42 1.39
CA HIS A 228 4.17 22.68 2.12
C HIS A 228 3.00 23.52 1.62
N LEU A 229 1.87 23.39 2.30
CA LEU A 229 0.63 24.09 1.99
C LEU A 229 -0.29 24.18 3.21
N SER A 230 -1.15 25.20 3.21
CA SER A 230 -2.28 25.25 4.13
C SER A 230 -3.51 24.61 3.48
N ILE A 231 -4.03 23.54 4.09
CA ILE A 231 -5.31 22.94 3.70
C ILE A 231 -6.52 23.73 4.20
N TYR A 232 -6.30 24.68 5.12
CA TYR A 232 -7.38 25.42 5.76
C TYR A 232 -7.75 26.72 5.03
N TYR A 233 -6.75 27.44 4.55
CA TYR A 233 -6.91 28.74 3.88
C TYR A 233 -5.62 29.13 3.12
N PRO A 234 -5.71 29.71 1.91
CA PRO A 234 -6.92 29.93 1.13
C PRO A 234 -7.57 28.63 0.66
N LYS A 235 -8.84 28.68 0.26
CA LYS A 235 -9.54 27.53 -0.30
C LYS A 235 -8.74 26.95 -1.47
N LEU A 236 -8.42 25.66 -1.40
CA LEU A 236 -7.71 24.97 -2.46
C LEU A 236 -8.63 24.79 -3.67
N THR A 237 -8.15 25.17 -4.85
CA THR A 237 -8.82 24.91 -6.13
C THR A 237 -8.30 23.65 -6.82
N SER A 238 -7.12 23.22 -6.43
CA SER A 238 -6.42 22.03 -6.91
C SER A 238 -5.40 21.60 -5.87
N TYR A 239 -5.01 20.34 -5.90
CA TYR A 239 -3.92 19.79 -5.09
C TYR A 239 -2.96 19.04 -6.01
N VAL A 240 -1.66 19.34 -5.89
CA VAL A 240 -0.61 18.63 -6.62
C VAL A 240 -0.15 17.50 -5.72
N ILE A 241 -0.44 16.26 -6.09
CA ILE A 241 0.00 15.10 -5.33
C ILE A 241 1.54 15.02 -5.42
N PRO A 242 2.26 14.87 -4.30
CA PRO A 242 3.71 14.91 -4.30
C PRO A 242 4.34 13.66 -4.96
N GLY A 243 5.61 13.81 -5.32
CA GLY A 243 6.43 12.77 -5.92
C GLY A 243 6.24 12.51 -7.40
N PRO A 244 6.86 11.43 -7.94
CA PRO A 244 6.95 11.22 -9.37
C PRO A 244 5.56 11.02 -10.01
N PRO A 245 5.45 11.21 -11.33
CA PRO A 245 4.21 10.94 -12.06
C PRO A 245 3.74 9.49 -11.87
N LEU A 246 2.41 9.29 -11.93
CA LEU A 246 1.82 7.97 -12.07
C LEU A 246 2.35 7.28 -13.34
N ILE A 247 2.68 5.99 -13.26
CA ILE A 247 3.19 5.26 -14.42
C ILE A 247 2.13 5.14 -15.54
N ASP A 248 2.54 5.40 -16.78
CA ASP A 248 1.67 5.35 -17.96
C ASP A 248 1.15 3.93 -18.23
N GLY A 249 -0.15 3.80 -18.51
CA GLY A 249 -0.76 2.54 -18.94
C GLY A 249 -1.18 1.60 -17.81
N PHE A 250 -1.29 2.10 -16.57
CA PHE A 250 -1.71 1.33 -15.39
C PHE A 250 -3.03 1.78 -14.77
N SER A 251 -3.70 2.78 -15.36
CA SER A 251 -5.05 3.19 -14.98
C SER A 251 -6.11 2.29 -15.62
N ASP A 252 -6.25 1.05 -15.16
CA ASP A 252 -7.49 0.29 -15.40
C ASP A 252 -8.56 0.81 -14.42
N THR A 253 -9.32 1.81 -14.88
CA THR A 253 -10.65 2.23 -14.39
C THR A 253 -10.93 2.04 -12.89
N GLN A 254 -10.36 2.90 -12.05
CA GLN A 254 -11.09 3.45 -10.90
C GLN A 254 -11.45 4.89 -11.30
N PRO A 255 -12.71 5.34 -11.20
CA PRO A 255 -13.04 6.73 -11.54
C PRO A 255 -12.36 7.64 -10.53
N ALA A 256 -11.23 8.22 -10.90
CA ALA A 256 -10.84 9.51 -10.38
C ALA A 256 -12.00 10.47 -10.67
N PRO A 257 -12.50 11.27 -9.71
CA PRO A 257 -13.27 12.44 -10.08
C PRO A 257 -12.35 13.33 -10.92
N SER A 258 -12.53 13.27 -12.23
CA SER A 258 -11.94 14.22 -13.17
C SER A 258 -12.51 15.59 -12.86
N SER A 259 -11.89 16.30 -11.93
CA SER A 259 -12.09 17.73 -11.72
C SER A 259 -10.86 18.48 -12.24
N SER A 260 -10.54 18.28 -13.52
CA SER A 260 -9.78 19.28 -14.26
C SER A 260 -10.74 20.42 -14.60
N ILE A 261 -10.77 21.45 -13.76
CA ILE A 261 -11.46 22.70 -14.11
C ILE A 261 -10.69 23.30 -15.29
N THR A 262 -11.28 23.19 -16.47
CA THR A 262 -10.76 23.76 -17.70
C THR A 262 -10.84 25.28 -17.61
N SER A 263 -9.73 25.97 -17.37
CA SER A 263 -9.63 27.40 -17.69
C SER A 263 -9.04 27.56 -19.08
N GLN A 264 -9.88 27.98 -20.03
CA GLN A 264 -9.47 28.46 -21.35
C GLN A 264 -8.37 29.52 -21.20
N ALA A 265 -7.15 29.18 -21.63
CA ALA A 265 -6.12 30.18 -21.90
C ALA A 265 -6.41 30.81 -23.26
N SER A 266 -7.05 31.98 -23.23
CA SER A 266 -7.19 32.87 -24.39
C SER A 266 -5.81 33.39 -24.79
N THR A 267 -5.35 33.02 -25.99
CA THR A 267 -4.19 33.62 -26.64
C THR A 267 -4.45 35.10 -26.89
N SER A 268 -3.80 35.99 -26.14
CA SER A 268 -3.68 37.40 -26.48
C SER A 268 -2.21 37.72 -26.76
N ALA A 269 -1.88 37.78 -28.05
CA ALA A 269 -0.62 38.32 -28.53
C ALA A 269 -0.57 39.82 -28.23
N SER A 270 0.43 40.26 -27.45
CA SER A 270 0.66 41.68 -27.23
C SER A 270 1.73 42.17 -28.20
N THR A 271 1.29 42.99 -29.15
CA THR A 271 2.13 43.76 -30.08
C THR A 271 2.37 45.12 -29.44
N THR A 272 3.62 45.48 -29.14
CA THR A 272 3.99 46.89 -28.95
C THR A 272 5.30 47.18 -29.68
N LYS A 273 5.15 47.92 -30.78
CA LYS A 273 6.18 48.77 -31.39
C LYS A 273 6.71 49.74 -30.34
N ALA A 274 8.02 49.94 -30.31
CA ALA A 274 8.63 51.18 -29.84
C ALA A 274 9.70 51.63 -30.85
N TRP A 275 9.64 52.93 -31.15
CA TRP A 275 10.46 53.65 -32.11
C TRP A 275 11.93 53.66 -31.75
N GLY A 276 12.76 53.65 -32.79
CA GLY A 276 14.22 53.61 -32.69
C GLY A 276 14.86 54.92 -32.25
N ILE A 277 16.11 54.79 -31.82
CA ILE A 277 17.14 55.82 -31.94
C ILE A 277 18.46 55.07 -32.21
N ASP A 278 19.06 55.37 -33.36
CA ASP A 278 20.36 54.92 -33.83
C ASP A 278 21.48 55.36 -32.88
N ILE A 279 22.39 54.43 -32.51
CA ILE A 279 23.79 54.75 -32.28
C ILE A 279 24.67 53.64 -32.87
N THR A 280 25.37 54.02 -33.93
CA THR A 280 26.42 53.33 -34.66
C THR A 280 27.67 53.11 -33.81
N THR A 281 28.19 51.89 -33.74
CA THR A 281 29.66 51.64 -33.73
C THR A 281 29.99 50.23 -34.24
N SER A 282 30.73 50.23 -35.33
CA SER A 282 31.40 49.11 -36.01
C SER A 282 32.60 48.58 -35.22
N VAL A 283 32.80 47.25 -35.14
CA VAL A 283 34.11 46.58 -35.39
C VAL A 283 33.89 45.09 -35.76
N THR A 284 34.10 44.79 -37.04
CA THR A 284 34.86 43.70 -37.68
C THR A 284 35.10 42.36 -36.94
N ALA A 285 34.61 41.27 -37.54
CA ALA A 285 35.07 39.89 -37.34
C ALA A 285 36.42 39.62 -38.04
N PRO A 286 37.14 38.55 -37.67
CA PRO A 286 37.24 37.48 -38.67
C PRO A 286 37.19 36.06 -38.08
N THR A 287 36.53 35.19 -38.85
CA THR A 287 36.71 33.74 -38.88
C THR A 287 38.04 33.41 -39.57
N GLN A 288 38.77 32.37 -39.13
CA GLN A 288 39.42 31.30 -39.95
C GLN A 288 39.98 30.22 -39.01
N VAL A 289 39.51 28.96 -39.09
CA VAL A 289 40.06 27.78 -39.79
C VAL A 289 41.50 27.37 -39.38
N VAL A 290 41.67 26.08 -39.03
CA VAL A 290 42.71 25.12 -39.52
C VAL A 290 43.26 24.18 -38.41
N SER A 291 42.94 22.89 -38.62
CA SER A 291 43.72 21.64 -38.49
C SER A 291 44.25 21.04 -37.17
N ASN A 292 43.82 19.78 -37.00
CA ASN A 292 44.61 18.56 -36.72
C ASN A 292 46.02 18.70 -36.12
N SER A 293 46.25 17.95 -35.04
CA SER A 293 47.33 16.95 -35.00
C SER A 293 47.00 15.82 -34.04
N ALA A 294 47.13 14.60 -34.57
CA ALA A 294 47.23 13.34 -33.87
C ALA A 294 48.69 13.10 -33.42
N ILE A 295 48.91 11.90 -32.84
CA ILE A 295 50.17 11.20 -32.47
C ILE A 295 50.40 11.24 -30.96
N ALA A 296 50.68 10.14 -30.25
CA ALA A 296 50.58 8.70 -30.49
C ALA A 296 50.92 7.97 -29.17
N SER A 297 50.48 6.70 -29.08
CA SER A 297 51.23 5.52 -28.61
C SER A 297 51.80 5.53 -27.18
N SER A 298 51.42 4.62 -26.28
CA SER A 298 51.66 3.15 -26.23
C SER A 298 52.28 2.88 -24.84
N SER A 299 52.18 1.77 -24.11
CA SER A 299 51.97 0.34 -24.37
C SER A 299 51.90 -0.34 -22.97
N THR A 300 51.00 -1.31 -22.74
CA THR A 300 51.25 -2.79 -22.70
C THR A 300 51.30 -3.45 -21.32
N THR A 301 50.34 -4.37 -21.13
CA THR A 301 50.45 -5.79 -20.70
C THR A 301 51.03 -6.17 -19.34
N GLY A 302 50.31 -7.09 -18.67
CA GLY A 302 50.93 -8.04 -17.74
C GLY A 302 49.95 -8.88 -16.91
N GLN A 303 49.37 -9.92 -17.52
CA GLN A 303 48.87 -11.12 -16.82
C GLN A 303 50.05 -12.09 -16.60
N PRO A 304 50.13 -12.82 -15.47
CA PRO A 304 49.98 -14.30 -15.48
C PRO A 304 49.28 -14.83 -14.19
N SER A 305 48.30 -15.73 -14.24
CA SER A 305 48.36 -17.22 -14.35
C SER A 305 48.04 -17.95 -13.03
N LYS A 306 47.17 -18.96 -13.19
CA LYS A 306 46.65 -20.01 -12.27
C LYS A 306 47.76 -20.85 -11.59
N PRO A 307 47.44 -21.55 -10.49
CA PRO A 307 47.56 -23.01 -10.50
C PRO A 307 46.31 -23.75 -9.99
N GLU A 308 46.19 -24.97 -10.49
CA GLU A 308 45.13 -25.96 -10.32
C GLU A 308 45.62 -27.03 -9.34
N THR A 309 44.81 -27.48 -8.36
CA THR A 309 44.91 -28.87 -7.84
C THR A 309 43.69 -29.31 -7.01
N SER A 310 42.98 -30.30 -7.56
CA SER A 310 42.32 -31.50 -6.98
C SER A 310 41.73 -31.55 -5.55
N ALA A 311 40.48 -32.02 -5.52
CA ALA A 311 39.71 -32.55 -4.39
C ALA A 311 40.22 -33.90 -3.83
N PRO A 312 39.68 -34.32 -2.68
CA PRO A 312 39.17 -35.68 -2.52
C PRO A 312 37.72 -35.73 -2.01
N SER A 313 37.05 -36.82 -2.40
CA SER A 313 35.62 -37.13 -2.26
C SER A 313 35.29 -37.95 -1.00
N GLU A 314 33.98 -37.99 -0.69
CA GLU A 314 33.17 -38.98 0.09
C GLU A 314 32.80 -38.68 1.57
N PRO A 315 31.67 -39.24 2.08
CA PRO A 315 30.48 -39.78 1.41
C PRO A 315 29.14 -39.14 1.85
N ALA A 316 28.14 -39.25 0.98
CA ALA A 316 26.75 -38.87 1.21
C ALA A 316 26.06 -39.83 2.19
N THR A 317 25.40 -39.29 3.20
CA THR A 317 24.42 -40.00 4.02
C THR A 317 23.02 -39.74 3.49
N SER A 318 22.36 -40.81 3.05
CA SER A 318 20.97 -40.85 2.64
C SER A 318 20.06 -40.59 3.86
N GLN A 319 19.25 -39.54 3.82
CA GLN A 319 18.09 -39.38 4.70
C GLN A 319 16.84 -39.62 3.88
N ALA A 320 16.03 -40.58 4.34
CA ALA A 320 14.73 -40.93 3.78
C ALA A 320 13.70 -39.82 4.02
N PRO A 321 12.68 -39.66 3.16
CA PRO A 321 11.60 -38.71 3.38
C PRO A 321 10.67 -39.19 4.53
N PRO A 322 10.02 -38.26 5.25
CA PRO A 322 9.07 -38.58 6.32
C PRO A 322 7.79 -39.25 5.78
N PRO A 323 7.09 -40.06 6.60
CA PRO A 323 5.92 -40.81 6.15
C PRO A 323 4.67 -39.94 5.96
N SER A 324 3.93 -40.21 4.88
CA SER A 324 2.61 -39.65 4.59
C SER A 324 1.53 -40.12 5.59
N PRO A 325 0.48 -39.32 5.88
CA PRO A 325 -0.65 -39.74 6.69
C PRO A 325 -1.51 -40.79 5.97
N PRO A 326 -2.19 -41.70 6.70
CA PRO A 326 -2.94 -42.79 6.09
C PRO A 326 -4.20 -42.30 5.38
N ALA A 327 -4.41 -42.85 4.18
CA ALA A 327 -5.64 -42.73 3.41
C ALA A 327 -6.79 -43.48 4.11
N ASN A 328 -7.94 -42.82 4.22
CA ASN A 328 -9.20 -43.47 4.57
C ASN A 328 -9.55 -44.47 3.48
N THR A 329 -9.66 -45.73 3.86
CA THR A 329 -10.14 -46.81 3.01
C THR A 329 -11.66 -46.83 3.05
N ASP A 330 -12.25 -46.63 1.88
CA ASP A 330 -13.60 -47.06 1.57
C ASP A 330 -13.75 -48.56 1.86
N ARG A 331 -14.87 -48.92 2.49
CA ARG A 331 -15.39 -50.29 2.53
C ARG A 331 -16.76 -50.31 1.85
N PRO A 332 -17.00 -51.27 0.93
CA PRO A 332 -18.19 -51.28 0.08
C PRO A 332 -19.33 -52.18 0.59
N GLU A 333 -20.48 -51.92 -0.03
CA GLU A 333 -21.57 -52.82 -0.41
C GLU A 333 -22.54 -53.43 0.62
N GLY A 334 -23.83 -53.21 0.31
CA GLY A 334 -24.97 -53.90 0.88
C GLY A 334 -26.28 -53.37 0.31
N GLY A 335 -26.51 -53.56 -0.99
CA GLY A 335 -27.81 -53.30 -1.62
C GLY A 335 -28.85 -54.38 -1.28
N ASN A 336 -30.14 -54.03 -1.32
CA ASN A 336 -31.19 -54.65 -2.15
C ASN A 336 -32.59 -54.23 -1.67
N GLY A 337 -33.53 -54.09 -2.63
CA GLY A 337 -34.94 -54.38 -2.42
C GLY A 337 -35.90 -53.18 -2.42
N GLY A 338 -36.50 -52.91 -3.59
CA GLY A 338 -37.59 -51.94 -3.73
C GLY A 338 -38.99 -52.51 -3.42
N ASN A 339 -39.96 -51.59 -3.51
CA ASN A 339 -41.27 -51.69 -4.19
C ASN A 339 -42.48 -51.22 -3.33
N GLY A 340 -43.25 -50.27 -3.90
CA GLY A 340 -44.72 -50.30 -3.92
C GLY A 340 -45.56 -49.64 -2.81
N GLY A 341 -46.16 -48.48 -3.11
CA GLY A 341 -47.64 -48.33 -3.16
C GLY A 341 -48.47 -47.91 -1.92
N ASN A 342 -48.80 -46.60 -1.87
CA ASN A 342 -50.13 -45.96 -1.63
C ASN A 342 -50.92 -46.19 -0.28
N PRO A 343 -52.08 -45.53 -0.01
CA PRO A 343 -52.23 -44.35 0.86
C PRO A 343 -53.23 -44.48 2.05
N ASN A 344 -53.37 -43.40 2.85
CA ASN A 344 -54.43 -43.07 3.84
C ASN A 344 -54.55 -43.95 5.11
N ASN A 345 -54.42 -43.36 6.31
CA ASN A 345 -55.52 -42.75 7.09
C ASN A 345 -55.03 -42.41 8.53
N GLY A 346 -55.74 -41.50 9.19
CA GLY A 346 -55.30 -40.76 10.38
C GLY A 346 -55.21 -41.48 11.72
N GLY A 347 -54.53 -40.81 12.65
CA GLY A 347 -54.44 -41.15 14.07
C GLY A 347 -53.44 -40.23 14.80
N ASN A 348 -53.93 -39.26 15.57
CA ASN A 348 -53.15 -38.51 16.56
C ASN A 348 -52.99 -39.38 17.82
N PRO A 349 -51.82 -39.41 18.51
CA PRO A 349 -51.72 -38.61 19.73
C PRO A 349 -50.29 -38.15 20.14
N GLY A 350 -50.20 -37.01 20.83
CA GLY A 350 -49.18 -36.75 21.87
C GLY A 350 -48.18 -35.62 21.60
N PRO A 351 -47.70 -34.91 22.66
CA PRO A 351 -46.98 -33.64 22.52
C PRO A 351 -45.56 -33.88 21.99
N GLY A 352 -45.25 -33.27 20.84
CA GLY A 352 -43.95 -33.35 20.20
C GLY A 352 -42.87 -32.63 21.00
N ALA A 353 -41.74 -33.32 21.18
CA ALA A 353 -40.46 -32.73 21.55
C ALA A 353 -40.07 -31.62 20.57
N GLY A 354 -39.35 -30.61 21.08
CA GLY A 354 -38.94 -29.41 20.37
C GLY A 354 -38.35 -29.69 19.00
N GLN A 355 -38.93 -29.03 17.99
CA GLN A 355 -38.37 -28.94 16.66
C GLN A 355 -37.11 -28.06 16.75
N PRO A 356 -35.95 -28.45 16.18
CA PRO A 356 -34.81 -27.57 16.12
C PRO A 356 -35.20 -26.36 15.26
N THR A 357 -35.17 -25.17 15.87
CA THR A 357 -35.30 -23.91 15.15
C THR A 357 -34.12 -23.85 14.17
N SER A 358 -34.39 -23.68 12.89
CA SER A 358 -33.32 -23.41 11.92
C SER A 358 -32.65 -22.09 12.33
N PRO A 359 -31.31 -22.01 12.32
CA PRO A 359 -30.62 -20.80 12.77
C PRO A 359 -31.12 -19.60 11.96
N VAL A 360 -31.52 -18.56 12.68
CA VAL A 360 -31.93 -17.30 12.05
C VAL A 360 -30.67 -16.73 11.42
N SER A 361 -30.67 -16.65 10.09
CA SER A 361 -29.59 -16.00 9.33
C SER A 361 -30.12 -14.75 8.67
N PHE A 362 -29.29 -13.73 8.65
CA PHE A 362 -29.49 -12.57 7.78
C PHE A 362 -28.41 -12.58 6.71
N THR A 363 -28.85 -12.33 5.48
CA THR A 363 -27.97 -12.15 4.34
C THR A 363 -27.95 -10.68 3.99
N SER A 364 -26.76 -10.11 3.88
CA SER A 364 -26.55 -8.81 3.23
C SER A 364 -25.67 -9.02 2.00
N THR A 365 -26.09 -8.42 0.88
CA THR A 365 -25.28 -8.37 -0.33
C THR A 365 -24.81 -6.95 -0.51
N VAL A 366 -23.50 -6.75 -0.43
CA VAL A 366 -22.87 -5.45 -0.67
C VAL A 366 -22.15 -5.54 -2.00
N THR A 367 -22.45 -4.60 -2.90
CA THR A 367 -21.68 -4.41 -4.13
C THR A 367 -20.71 -3.26 -3.87
N GLY A 368 -19.47 -3.60 -3.55
CA GLY A 368 -18.38 -2.62 -3.40
C GLY A 368 -17.89 -2.11 -4.76
N ARG A 369 -16.89 -1.21 -4.74
CA ARG A 369 -16.32 -0.59 -5.95
C ARG A 369 -15.74 -1.57 -6.98
N ILE A 370 -15.44 -2.81 -6.58
CA ILE A 370 -14.97 -3.90 -7.46
C ILE A 370 -16.06 -4.55 -8.33
N GLY A 371 -17.32 -4.07 -8.26
CA GLY A 371 -18.43 -4.50 -9.13
C GLY A 371 -18.91 -5.94 -8.94
N LYS A 372 -18.26 -6.72 -8.07
CA LYS A 372 -18.68 -8.08 -7.72
C LYS A 372 -19.51 -8.05 -6.44
N PRO A 373 -20.73 -8.60 -6.45
CA PRO A 373 -21.55 -8.68 -5.24
C PRO A 373 -20.95 -9.70 -4.27
N THR A 374 -20.59 -9.24 -3.08
CA THR A 374 -20.12 -10.10 -1.98
C THR A 374 -21.28 -10.35 -1.03
N LYS A 375 -21.58 -11.64 -0.81
CA LYS A 375 -22.67 -12.08 0.06
C LYS A 375 -22.13 -12.40 1.45
N PHE A 376 -22.53 -11.64 2.45
CA PHE A 376 -22.26 -11.93 3.85
C PHE A 376 -23.46 -12.68 4.44
N THR A 377 -23.21 -13.84 5.03
CA THR A 377 -24.23 -14.61 5.76
C THR A 377 -23.78 -14.72 7.20
N CYS A 378 -24.51 -14.07 8.11
CA CYS A 378 -24.28 -14.18 9.54
C CYS A 378 -25.31 -15.14 10.12
N TYR A 379 -24.83 -16.04 10.99
CA TYR A 379 -25.66 -16.94 11.76
C TYR A 379 -25.72 -16.42 13.19
N ILE A 380 -26.92 -16.33 13.75
CA ILE A 380 -27.12 -16.03 15.16
C ILE A 380 -27.21 -17.39 15.87
N ASP A 381 -26.24 -17.67 16.74
CA ASP A 381 -26.35 -18.80 17.66
C ASP A 381 -27.23 -18.35 18.85
N GLU A 382 -28.31 -19.08 19.10
CA GLU A 382 -29.12 -18.92 20.31
C GLU A 382 -28.54 -19.87 21.39
N ASP A 383 -28.00 -19.31 22.48
CA ASP A 383 -27.55 -20.06 23.67
C ASP A 383 -28.72 -20.76 24.40
#